data_AF-A0A1Y5T9M9-F1
#
_entry.id   AF-A0A1Y5T9M9-F1
#
_cell.length_a   1.000
_cell.length_b   1.000
_cell.length_c   1.000
_cell.angle_alpha   90.00
_cell.angle_beta   90.00
_cell.angle_gamma   90.00
#
_symmetry.space_group_name_H-M   'P 1'
#
loop_
_entity.id
_entity.type
_entity.pdbx_description
1 polymer ?
#
loop_
_entity_poly.entity_id
_entity_poly.type
_entity_poly.pdbx_seq_one_letter_code
_entity_poly.pdbx_strand_id
1 'polypeptide(L)'
;MGNVFRLGAATFEVQPVAAQTAEAVLRDDVIKQGIWRRVWSWNGETGTFRVASTAEGAVPLPNALVFFVPSVQPGGAVGRDPAASARMAKRFLSQTGAGDMTTLLRGVSKILHIPQKTLPLDDFAPLRPVVAFDINQHTDFAVLLLRDAARDLSGYLCLPSRVSYHHEITRVLDAEGLEALLAARPELRAPQPSFVVPARSDANRHLRRMALTQKEGELAEALAALPTGTGGDVARGNLEARRDRTRAEVAALSGA
;
A
#
# COMPACT_ATOMS: atom_id res chain seq x y z
N MET A 1 19.93 11.89 13.03
CA MET A 1 19.80 10.46 13.38
C MET A 1 20.01 9.67 12.10
N GLY A 2 20.93 8.70 12.09
CA GLY A 2 21.19 7.92 10.88
C GLY A 2 19.96 7.11 10.46
N ASN A 3 19.88 6.77 9.17
CA ASN A 3 18.83 5.92 8.60
C ASN A 3 19.05 4.46 9.05
N VAL A 4 18.95 4.19 10.35
CA VAL A 4 19.29 2.91 10.94
C VAL A 4 18.05 2.24 11.50
N PHE A 5 17.79 1.01 11.07
CA PHE A 5 16.68 0.19 11.51
C PHE A 5 17.22 -1.08 12.19
N ARG A 6 16.93 -1.25 13.48
CA ARG A 6 17.36 -2.42 14.25
C ARG A 6 16.23 -3.42 14.31
N LEU A 7 16.49 -4.66 13.89
CA LEU A 7 15.50 -5.73 13.88
C LEU A 7 16.13 -7.01 14.43
N GLY A 8 15.72 -7.39 15.63
CA GLY A 8 16.35 -8.48 16.37
C GLY A 8 17.83 -8.18 16.64
N ALA A 9 18.70 -9.12 16.29
CA ALA A 9 20.16 -8.97 16.45
C ALA A 9 20.83 -8.15 15.33
N ALA A 10 20.12 -7.85 14.24
CA ALA A 10 20.69 -7.19 13.07
C ALA A 10 20.38 -5.68 13.05
N THR A 11 21.27 -4.93 12.41
CA THR A 11 21.14 -3.50 12.17
C THR A 11 21.23 -3.24 10.68
N PHE A 12 20.26 -2.51 10.14
CA PHE A 12 20.15 -2.22 8.72
C PHE A 12 20.24 -0.72 8.48
N GLU A 13 20.89 -0.35 7.40
CA GLU A 13 20.70 0.97 6.78
C GLU A 13 19.37 0.97 6.02
N VAL A 14 18.62 2.06 6.11
CA VAL A 14 17.37 2.24 5.38
C VAL A 14 17.59 3.22 4.24
N GLN A 15 17.20 2.80 3.04
CA GLN A 15 17.39 3.55 1.82
C GLN A 15 16.05 3.70 1.09
N PRO A 16 15.78 4.87 0.46
CA PRO A 16 14.68 4.96 -0.47
C PRO A 16 14.93 4.07 -1.69
N VAL A 17 13.86 3.64 -2.34
CA VAL A 17 13.91 2.73 -3.49
C VAL A 17 13.38 3.44 -4.72
N ALA A 18 14.06 3.28 -5.86
CA ALA A 18 13.62 3.84 -7.12
C ALA A 18 12.24 3.32 -7.55
N ALA A 19 11.39 4.15 -8.18
CA ALA A 19 10.01 3.79 -8.54
C ALA A 19 9.91 2.46 -9.28
N GLN A 20 10.79 2.20 -10.26
CA GLN A 20 10.74 0.95 -11.04
C GLN A 20 10.92 -0.30 -10.15
N THR A 21 11.87 -0.25 -9.21
CA THR A 21 12.11 -1.34 -8.26
C THR A 21 10.97 -1.44 -7.25
N ALA A 22 10.47 -0.30 -6.75
CA ALA A 22 9.33 -0.30 -5.83
C ALA A 22 8.08 -0.91 -6.49
N GLU A 23 7.79 -0.55 -7.75
CA GLU A 23 6.70 -1.14 -8.52
C GLU A 23 6.90 -2.63 -8.76
N ALA A 24 8.12 -3.09 -9.05
CA ALA A 24 8.43 -4.50 -9.20
C ALA A 24 8.21 -5.30 -7.90
N VAL A 25 8.62 -4.73 -6.75
CA VAL A 25 8.40 -5.32 -5.42
C VAL A 25 6.91 -5.42 -5.10
N LEU A 26 6.12 -4.38 -5.39
CA LEU A 26 4.68 -4.37 -5.14
C LEU A 26 3.89 -5.31 -6.06
N ARG A 27 4.48 -5.76 -7.17
CA ARG A 27 3.92 -6.78 -8.05
C ARG A 27 4.20 -8.21 -7.58
N ASP A 28 5.05 -8.42 -6.58
CA ASP A 28 5.28 -9.75 -6.00
C ASP A 28 3.97 -10.31 -5.43
N ASP A 29 3.66 -11.56 -5.74
CA ASP A 29 2.37 -12.19 -5.41
C ASP A 29 2.08 -12.17 -3.90
N VAL A 30 3.11 -12.23 -3.05
CA VAL A 30 2.94 -12.18 -1.60
C VAL A 30 2.39 -10.81 -1.16
N ILE A 31 2.88 -9.72 -1.76
CA ILE A 31 2.40 -8.37 -1.45
C ILE A 31 1.09 -8.06 -2.15
N LYS A 32 0.89 -8.55 -3.36
CA LYS A 32 -0.31 -8.29 -4.15
C LYS A 32 -1.59 -8.66 -3.39
N GLN A 33 -1.56 -9.74 -2.61
CA GLN A 33 -2.65 -10.17 -1.73
C GLN A 33 -2.92 -9.19 -0.56
N GLY A 34 -1.90 -8.45 -0.10
CA GLY A 34 -2.03 -7.42 0.91
C GLY A 34 -2.50 -6.07 0.37
N ILE A 35 -2.23 -5.78 -0.91
CA ILE A 35 -2.68 -4.56 -1.59
C ILE A 35 -4.19 -4.57 -1.78
N TRP A 36 -4.74 -5.67 -2.32
CA TRP A 36 -6.16 -5.81 -2.63
C TRP A 36 -6.81 -6.82 -1.69
N ARG A 37 -7.75 -6.35 -0.85
CA ARG A 37 -8.45 -7.22 0.11
C ARG A 37 -9.94 -6.92 0.09
N ARG A 38 -10.76 -7.96 -0.03
CA ARG A 38 -12.18 -7.85 0.29
C ARG A 38 -12.32 -7.73 1.80
N VAL A 39 -12.86 -6.62 2.30
CA VAL A 39 -12.88 -6.32 3.75
C VAL A 39 -14.26 -6.41 4.37
N TRP A 40 -15.32 -6.22 3.58
CA TRP A 40 -16.70 -6.27 4.06
C TRP A 40 -17.66 -6.62 2.93
N SER A 41 -18.81 -7.20 3.26
CA SER A 41 -19.86 -7.57 2.31
C SER A 41 -21.24 -7.17 2.82
N TRP A 42 -22.11 -6.73 1.91
CA TRP A 42 -23.55 -6.58 2.09
C TRP A 42 -24.28 -7.55 1.16
N ASN A 43 -25.11 -8.43 1.70
CA ASN A 43 -25.86 -9.41 0.89
C ASN A 43 -27.30 -8.99 0.55
N GLY A 44 -27.73 -7.82 1.00
CA GLY A 44 -29.12 -7.33 0.93
C GLY A 44 -29.86 -7.38 2.27
N GLU A 45 -29.33 -8.09 3.26
CA GLU A 45 -29.95 -8.28 4.57
C GLU A 45 -28.99 -7.97 5.72
N THR A 46 -27.76 -8.46 5.64
CA THR A 46 -26.75 -8.37 6.70
C THR A 46 -25.39 -7.96 6.15
N GLY A 47 -24.66 -7.20 6.97
CA GLY A 47 -23.27 -6.80 6.72
C GLY A 47 -22.31 -7.76 7.41
N THR A 48 -21.24 -8.19 6.72
CA THR A 48 -20.25 -9.11 7.28
C THR A 48 -18.82 -8.65 6.98
N PHE A 49 -17.98 -8.55 8.01
CA PHE A 49 -16.54 -8.35 7.83
C PHE A 49 -15.88 -9.61 7.27
N ARG A 50 -15.00 -9.44 6.28
CA ARG A 50 -14.26 -10.54 5.62
C ARG A 50 -12.83 -10.68 6.13
N VAL A 51 -12.40 -9.76 6.99
CA VAL A 51 -11.09 -9.70 7.61
C VAL A 51 -11.25 -9.46 9.11
N ALA A 52 -10.20 -9.72 9.87
CA ALA A 52 -10.18 -9.34 11.28
C ALA A 52 -10.41 -7.82 11.43
N SER A 53 -11.33 -7.44 12.30
CA SER A 53 -11.68 -6.06 12.61
C SER A 53 -11.87 -5.86 14.10
N THR A 54 -11.75 -4.61 14.57
CA THR A 54 -12.17 -4.23 15.92
C THR A 54 -13.70 -4.20 16.03
N ALA A 55 -14.21 -4.04 17.26
CA ALA A 55 -15.65 -3.87 17.49
C ALA A 55 -16.22 -2.64 16.78
N GLU A 56 -15.40 -1.59 16.65
CA GLU A 56 -15.73 -0.34 15.94
C GLU A 56 -15.50 -0.45 14.42
N GLY A 57 -15.23 -1.65 13.90
CA GLY A 57 -15.05 -1.89 12.46
C GLY A 57 -13.72 -1.38 11.90
N ALA A 58 -12.70 -1.18 12.75
CA ALA A 58 -11.36 -0.82 12.28
C ALA A 58 -10.60 -2.04 11.75
N VAL A 59 -10.08 -1.92 10.53
CA VAL A 59 -9.29 -2.97 9.86
C VAL A 59 -7.80 -2.65 9.99
N PRO A 60 -6.96 -3.63 10.39
CA PRO A 60 -5.51 -3.44 10.45
C PRO A 60 -4.90 -3.31 9.05
N LEU A 61 -3.92 -2.41 8.97
CA LEU A 61 -3.11 -2.12 7.79
C LEU A 61 -1.67 -2.57 8.11
N PRO A 62 -1.34 -3.85 7.90
CA PRO A 62 -0.06 -4.39 8.31
C PRO A 62 1.09 -3.84 7.45
N ASN A 63 2.23 -3.62 8.09
CA ASN A 63 3.50 -3.46 7.38
C ASN A 63 3.89 -4.81 6.76
N ALA A 64 4.57 -4.78 5.62
CA ALA A 64 5.07 -5.99 4.99
C ALA A 64 6.59 -5.94 4.79
N LEU A 65 7.21 -7.11 4.76
CA LEU A 65 8.64 -7.27 4.50
C LEU A 65 8.81 -8.32 3.41
N VAL A 66 9.44 -7.95 2.31
CA VAL A 66 9.63 -8.79 1.13
C VAL A 66 11.11 -9.04 0.91
N PHE A 67 11.46 -10.28 0.62
CA PHE A 67 12.79 -10.61 0.12
C PHE A 67 12.71 -10.72 -1.40
N PHE A 68 13.23 -9.70 -2.07
CA PHE A 68 13.19 -9.55 -3.51
C PHE A 68 14.61 -9.34 -4.01
N VAL A 69 15.17 -10.34 -4.68
CA VAL A 69 16.43 -10.17 -5.40
C VAL A 69 16.07 -9.80 -6.84
N PRO A 70 16.41 -8.59 -7.32
CA PRO A 70 16.06 -8.16 -8.66
C PRO A 70 16.77 -9.02 -9.70
N SER A 71 16.05 -9.37 -10.75
CA SER A 71 16.58 -9.96 -11.96
C SER A 71 16.08 -9.18 -13.18
N VAL A 72 16.92 -9.05 -14.20
CA VAL A 72 16.48 -8.46 -15.48
C VAL A 72 15.77 -9.55 -16.27
N GLN A 73 14.49 -9.36 -16.49
CA GLN A 73 13.64 -10.26 -17.27
C GLN A 73 13.81 -9.98 -18.77
N PRO A 74 13.41 -10.92 -19.65
CA PRO A 74 13.33 -10.67 -21.09
C PRO A 74 12.53 -9.38 -21.36
N GLY A 75 13.09 -8.48 -22.17
CA GLY A 75 12.50 -7.16 -22.44
C GLY A 75 12.94 -6.03 -21.48
N GLY A 76 13.91 -6.28 -20.60
CA GLY A 76 14.50 -5.24 -19.74
C GLY A 76 13.68 -4.89 -18.50
N ALA A 77 12.58 -5.60 -18.24
CA ALA A 77 11.77 -5.41 -17.06
C ALA A 77 12.49 -5.93 -15.80
N VAL A 78 12.36 -5.20 -14.68
CA VAL A 78 12.83 -5.68 -13.38
C VAL A 78 11.84 -6.70 -12.83
N GLY A 79 12.29 -7.94 -12.66
CA GLY A 79 11.55 -9.02 -12.03
C GLY A 79 12.27 -9.56 -10.81
N ARG A 80 11.75 -10.67 -10.27
CA ARG A 80 12.30 -11.35 -9.10
C ARG A 80 13.07 -12.59 -9.52
N ASP A 81 14.23 -12.85 -8.91
CA ASP A 81 14.84 -14.19 -8.88
C ASP A 81 14.26 -14.96 -7.68
N PRO A 82 13.42 -16.00 -7.89
CA PRO A 82 12.79 -16.73 -6.78
C PRO A 82 13.80 -17.46 -5.90
N ALA A 83 14.84 -18.07 -6.49
CA ALA A 83 15.80 -18.88 -5.77
C ALA A 83 16.74 -18.01 -4.94
N ALA A 84 17.25 -16.91 -5.51
CA ALA A 84 18.05 -15.95 -4.78
C ALA A 84 17.24 -15.24 -3.68
N SER A 85 15.99 -14.90 -3.96
CA SER A 85 15.07 -14.32 -2.97
C SER A 85 14.82 -15.26 -1.79
N ALA A 86 14.62 -16.56 -2.04
CA ALA A 86 14.45 -17.55 -0.98
C ALA A 86 15.72 -17.73 -0.13
N ARG A 87 16.91 -17.71 -0.75
CA ARG A 87 18.19 -17.73 -0.02
C ARG A 87 18.37 -16.47 0.82
N MET A 88 18.03 -15.30 0.28
CA MET A 88 18.08 -14.02 1.00
C MET A 88 17.16 -14.06 2.22
N ALA A 89 15.92 -14.55 2.07
CA ALA A 89 14.98 -14.70 3.18
C ALA A 89 15.54 -15.57 4.32
N LYS A 90 16.11 -16.73 3.99
CA LYS A 90 16.73 -17.64 4.98
C LYS A 90 17.89 -16.97 5.72
N ARG A 91 18.78 -16.30 4.98
CA ARG A 91 19.91 -15.56 5.56
C ARG A 91 19.43 -14.43 6.47
N PHE A 92 18.45 -13.65 6.03
CA PHE A 92 17.90 -12.53 6.78
C PHE A 92 17.27 -12.99 8.11
N LEU A 93 16.48 -14.07 8.10
CA LEU A 93 15.91 -14.66 9.32
C LEU A 93 17.00 -15.12 10.29
N SER A 94 18.00 -15.86 9.79
CA SER A 94 19.12 -16.31 10.61
C SER A 94 19.88 -15.16 11.27
N GLN A 95 20.17 -14.09 10.52
CA GLN A 95 20.96 -12.95 11.01
C GLN A 95 20.18 -12.03 11.95
N THR A 96 18.87 -11.93 11.78
CA THR A 96 17.99 -11.21 12.72
C THR A 96 17.71 -12.01 13.99
N GLY A 97 17.96 -13.33 13.98
CA GLY A 97 17.62 -14.25 15.06
C GLY A 97 16.13 -14.59 15.12
N ALA A 98 15.37 -14.30 14.04
CA ALA A 98 13.96 -14.65 13.95
C ALA A 98 13.81 -16.11 13.50
N GLY A 99 13.04 -16.90 14.25
CA GLY A 99 12.77 -18.31 13.90
C GLY A 99 11.91 -18.46 12.65
N ASP A 100 11.04 -17.48 12.37
CA ASP A 100 10.16 -17.47 11.21
C ASP A 100 9.77 -16.04 10.80
N MET A 101 9.07 -15.93 9.66
CA MET A 101 8.58 -14.65 9.14
C MET A 101 7.60 -13.97 10.11
N THR A 102 6.76 -14.74 10.80
CA THR A 102 5.78 -14.20 11.76
C THR A 102 6.47 -13.46 12.91
N THR A 103 7.53 -14.05 13.47
CA THR A 103 8.36 -13.46 14.52
C THR A 103 9.06 -12.20 14.02
N LEU A 104 9.57 -12.25 12.78
CA LEU A 104 10.20 -11.10 12.15
C LEU A 104 9.22 -9.93 11.97
N LEU A 105 8.04 -10.19 11.40
CA LEU A 105 6.99 -9.19 11.20
C LEU A 105 6.44 -8.64 12.52
N ARG A 106 6.41 -9.45 13.58
CA ARG A 106 6.10 -8.97 14.94
C ARG A 106 7.16 -7.99 15.43
N GLY A 107 8.44 -8.26 15.17
CA GLY A 107 9.54 -7.33 15.46
C GLY A 107 9.37 -6.00 14.72
N VAL A 108 9.09 -6.05 13.42
CA VAL A 108 8.79 -4.84 12.60
C VAL A 108 7.59 -4.08 13.19
N SER A 109 6.52 -4.80 13.53
CA SER A 109 5.29 -4.22 14.09
C SER A 109 5.50 -3.58 15.45
N LYS A 110 6.44 -4.06 16.28
CA LYS A 110 6.80 -3.41 17.55
C LYS A 110 7.46 -2.05 17.34
N ILE A 111 8.21 -1.87 16.26
CA ILE A 111 8.95 -0.62 15.98
C ILE A 111 8.06 0.38 15.24
N LEU A 112 7.32 -0.11 14.25
CA LEU A 112 6.56 0.73 13.32
C LEU A 112 5.10 0.90 13.71
N HIS A 113 4.63 0.06 14.63
CA HIS A 113 3.22 -0.11 14.98
C HIS A 113 2.37 -0.51 13.77
N ILE A 114 1.19 -1.09 14.03
CA ILE A 114 0.25 -1.45 12.97
C ILE A 114 -0.82 -0.35 12.92
N PRO A 115 -0.87 0.47 11.87
CA PRO A 115 -2.00 1.39 11.70
C PRO A 115 -3.30 0.63 11.45
N GLN A 116 -4.41 1.28 11.77
CA GLN A 116 -5.75 0.75 11.55
C GLN A 116 -6.65 1.85 10.99
N LYS A 117 -7.65 1.46 10.20
CA LYS A 117 -8.64 2.37 9.62
C LYS A 117 -10.04 1.76 9.74
N THR A 118 -10.95 2.52 10.34
CA THR A 118 -12.40 2.24 10.31
C THR A 118 -12.89 2.29 8.88
N LEU A 119 -13.63 1.25 8.49
CA LEU A 119 -14.24 1.19 7.17
C LEU A 119 -15.24 2.34 6.99
N PRO A 120 -15.22 3.04 5.85
CA PRO A 120 -16.14 4.14 5.60
C PRO A 120 -17.49 3.60 5.12
N LEU A 121 -18.20 2.87 5.98
CA LEU A 121 -19.45 2.18 5.60
C LEU A 121 -20.57 3.15 5.21
N ASP A 122 -20.52 4.39 5.70
CA ASP A 122 -21.51 5.44 5.41
C ASP A 122 -21.42 5.93 3.97
N ASP A 123 -20.21 5.96 3.38
CA ASP A 123 -20.01 6.34 1.97
C ASP A 123 -20.72 5.37 1.02
N PHE A 124 -20.95 4.12 1.45
CA PHE A 124 -21.61 3.08 0.66
C PHE A 124 -23.03 2.75 1.14
N ALA A 125 -23.48 3.33 2.27
CA ALA A 125 -24.79 3.06 2.83
C ALA A 125 -25.97 3.31 1.86
N PRO A 126 -25.94 4.35 1.00
CA PRO A 126 -27.02 4.60 0.03
C PRO A 126 -27.26 3.46 -0.96
N LEU A 127 -26.27 2.61 -1.23
CA LEU A 127 -26.39 1.49 -2.17
C LEU A 127 -27.16 0.29 -1.58
N ARG A 128 -27.24 0.18 -0.25
CA ARG A 128 -27.79 -1.01 0.44
C ARG A 128 -29.22 -1.40 0.05
N PRO A 129 -30.16 -0.47 -0.21
CA PRO A 129 -31.53 -0.84 -0.56
C PRO A 129 -31.65 -1.48 -1.95
N VAL A 130 -30.70 -1.20 -2.86
CA VAL A 130 -30.85 -1.50 -4.30
C VAL A 130 -29.87 -2.55 -4.80
N VAL A 131 -28.77 -2.80 -4.08
CA VAL A 131 -27.75 -3.78 -4.48
C VAL A 131 -27.18 -4.55 -3.28
N ALA A 132 -26.71 -5.76 -3.54
CA ALA A 132 -25.71 -6.45 -2.74
C ALA A 132 -24.32 -6.14 -3.31
N PHE A 133 -23.32 -5.95 -2.44
CA PHE A 133 -21.98 -5.55 -2.86
C PHE A 133 -20.91 -5.96 -1.85
N ASP A 134 -19.69 -6.05 -2.35
CA ASP A 134 -18.48 -6.19 -1.56
C ASP A 134 -17.75 -4.86 -1.48
N ILE A 135 -17.16 -4.53 -0.32
CA ILE A 135 -16.20 -3.44 -0.19
C ILE A 135 -14.80 -4.03 -0.28
N ASN A 136 -14.08 -3.58 -1.29
CA ASN A 136 -12.70 -3.94 -1.56
C ASN A 136 -11.78 -2.79 -1.13
N GLN A 137 -10.77 -3.11 -0.35
CA GLN A 137 -9.74 -2.21 0.12
C GLN A 137 -8.51 -2.31 -0.79
N HIS A 138 -8.04 -1.17 -1.27
CA HIS A 138 -6.75 -0.98 -1.93
C HIS A 138 -5.77 -0.27 -0.99
N THR A 139 -4.58 -0.82 -0.79
CA THR A 139 -3.54 -0.20 0.05
C THR A 139 -2.35 0.18 -0.80
N ASP A 140 -2.06 1.48 -0.89
CA ASP A 140 -0.80 1.99 -1.42
C ASP A 140 0.30 1.80 -0.37
N PHE A 141 1.48 1.39 -0.82
CA PHE A 141 2.64 1.21 0.05
C PHE A 141 3.77 2.17 -0.34
N ALA A 142 4.43 2.70 0.69
CA ALA A 142 5.74 3.32 0.59
C ALA A 142 6.80 2.22 0.78
N VAL A 143 7.71 2.08 -0.19
CA VAL A 143 8.70 0.99 -0.22
C VAL A 143 10.08 1.53 0.12
N LEU A 144 10.77 0.86 1.04
CA LEU A 144 12.13 1.15 1.47
C LEU A 144 12.99 -0.10 1.39
N LEU A 145 14.28 0.07 1.18
CA LEU A 145 15.27 -1.00 1.24
C LEU A 145 15.92 -0.99 2.62
N LEU A 146 15.86 -2.12 3.31
CA LEU A 146 16.71 -2.44 4.44
C LEU A 146 17.97 -3.12 3.90
N ARG A 147 19.15 -2.56 4.13
CA ARG A 147 20.42 -3.07 3.64
C ARG A 147 21.43 -3.24 4.77
N ASP A 148 22.10 -4.40 4.80
CA ASP A 148 23.34 -4.60 5.54
C ASP A 148 24.42 -4.97 4.53
N ALA A 149 25.26 -4.00 4.18
CA ALA A 149 26.30 -4.19 3.17
C ALA A 149 27.40 -5.16 3.64
N ALA A 150 27.72 -5.17 4.94
CA ALA A 150 28.77 -6.01 5.49
C ALA A 150 28.39 -7.50 5.44
N ARG A 151 27.10 -7.79 5.61
CA ARG A 151 26.56 -9.16 5.58
C ARG A 151 25.88 -9.53 4.27
N ASP A 152 25.88 -8.63 3.27
CA ASP A 152 25.14 -8.79 2.02
C ASP A 152 23.68 -9.22 2.27
N LEU A 153 22.97 -8.45 3.11
CA LEU A 153 21.54 -8.67 3.38
C LEU A 153 20.71 -7.54 2.78
N SER A 154 19.57 -7.91 2.22
CA SER A 154 18.56 -6.97 1.76
C SER A 154 17.15 -7.47 2.07
N GLY A 155 16.26 -6.53 2.35
CA GLY A 155 14.82 -6.76 2.48
C GLY A 155 14.05 -5.48 2.19
N TYR A 156 12.90 -5.59 1.53
CA TYR A 156 12.07 -4.45 1.16
C TYR A 156 10.94 -4.29 2.17
N LEU A 157 11.01 -3.19 2.92
CA LEU A 157 10.01 -2.81 3.89
C LEU A 157 8.91 -2.01 3.19
N CYS A 158 7.68 -2.52 3.20
CA CYS A 158 6.51 -1.91 2.62
C CYS A 158 5.62 -1.35 3.73
N LEU A 159 5.46 -0.03 3.76
CA LEU A 159 4.70 0.70 4.78
C LEU A 159 3.40 1.22 4.19
N PRO A 160 2.23 0.88 4.75
CA PRO A 160 0.95 1.41 4.29
C PRO A 160 0.97 2.94 4.27
N SER A 161 0.64 3.52 3.13
CA SER A 161 0.78 4.94 2.85
C SER A 161 -0.60 5.59 2.74
N ARG A 162 -1.44 5.02 1.88
CA ARG A 162 -2.82 5.43 1.64
C ARG A 162 -3.69 4.19 1.52
N VAL A 163 -4.93 4.32 1.94
CA VAL A 163 -5.93 3.28 1.79
C VAL A 163 -7.14 3.85 1.07
N SER A 164 -7.58 3.16 0.02
CA SER A 164 -8.77 3.50 -0.75
C SER A 164 -9.76 2.35 -0.68
N TYR A 165 -11.04 2.68 -0.72
CA TYR A 165 -12.11 1.69 -0.75
C TYR A 165 -12.91 1.88 -2.02
N HIS A 166 -13.45 0.79 -2.56
CA HIS A 166 -14.42 0.82 -3.64
C HIS A 166 -15.38 -0.34 -3.43
N HIS A 167 -16.57 -0.22 -4.00
CA HIS A 167 -17.54 -1.31 -3.98
C HIS A 167 -17.43 -2.14 -5.27
N GLU A 168 -17.85 -3.39 -5.17
CA GLU A 168 -18.08 -4.30 -6.30
C GLU A 168 -19.51 -4.83 -6.15
N ILE A 169 -20.41 -4.44 -7.06
CA ILE A 169 -21.80 -4.91 -7.04
C ILE A 169 -21.80 -6.41 -7.37
N THR A 170 -22.31 -7.23 -6.44
CA THR A 170 -22.40 -8.68 -6.61
C THR A 170 -23.78 -9.13 -7.07
N ARG A 171 -24.83 -8.35 -6.76
CA ARG A 171 -26.20 -8.60 -7.22
C ARG A 171 -27.02 -7.31 -7.17
N VAL A 172 -27.85 -7.09 -8.19
CA VAL A 172 -28.87 -6.02 -8.17
C VAL A 172 -30.14 -6.55 -7.51
N LEU A 173 -30.64 -5.83 -6.51
CA LEU A 173 -31.86 -6.17 -5.76
C LEU A 173 -33.08 -5.42 -6.33
N ASP A 174 -32.86 -4.17 -6.75
CA ASP A 174 -33.86 -3.30 -7.37
C ASP A 174 -33.18 -2.49 -8.50
N ALA A 175 -33.52 -2.83 -9.75
CA ALA A 175 -32.91 -2.21 -10.93
C ALA A 175 -33.41 -0.79 -11.17
N GLU A 176 -34.71 -0.53 -10.97
CA GLU A 176 -35.30 0.80 -11.17
C GLU A 176 -34.79 1.75 -10.09
N GLY A 177 -34.76 1.29 -8.83
CA GLY A 177 -34.18 2.05 -7.72
C GLY A 177 -32.69 2.33 -7.91
N LEU A 178 -31.91 1.38 -8.44
CA LEU A 178 -30.49 1.60 -8.73
C LEU A 178 -30.30 2.69 -9.80
N GLU A 179 -31.04 2.63 -10.90
CA GLU A 179 -30.95 3.65 -11.96
C GLU A 179 -31.36 5.04 -11.44
N ALA A 180 -32.46 5.14 -10.70
CA ALA A 180 -32.89 6.39 -10.08
C ALA A 180 -31.84 6.94 -9.11
N LEU A 181 -31.23 6.07 -8.29
CA LEU A 181 -30.17 6.45 -7.37
C LEU A 181 -28.93 6.97 -8.11
N LEU A 182 -28.48 6.28 -9.15
CA LEU A 182 -27.29 6.68 -9.92
C LEU A 182 -27.53 7.91 -10.81
N ALA A 183 -28.78 8.17 -11.21
CA ALA A 183 -29.16 9.41 -11.88
C ALA A 183 -29.10 10.60 -10.90
N ALA A 184 -29.60 10.41 -9.67
CA ALA A 184 -29.55 11.44 -8.64
C ALA A 184 -28.15 11.65 -8.04
N ARG A 185 -27.35 10.58 -7.96
CA ARG A 185 -26.04 10.52 -7.31
C ARG A 185 -25.00 9.78 -8.18
N PRO A 186 -24.55 10.39 -9.29
CA PRO A 186 -23.65 9.74 -10.24
C PRO A 186 -22.29 9.36 -9.64
N GLU A 187 -21.85 10.00 -8.56
CA GLU A 187 -20.63 9.67 -7.83
C GLU A 187 -20.66 8.28 -7.18
N LEU A 188 -21.85 7.72 -6.95
CA LEU A 188 -22.02 6.37 -6.41
C LEU A 188 -21.75 5.26 -7.42
N ARG A 189 -21.50 5.56 -8.70
CA ARG A 189 -21.07 4.57 -9.70
C ARG A 189 -19.70 3.99 -9.39
N ALA A 190 -18.78 4.83 -8.92
CA ALA A 190 -17.41 4.44 -8.61
C ALA A 190 -16.87 5.26 -7.42
N PRO A 191 -17.53 5.22 -6.24
CA PRO A 191 -17.05 5.90 -5.06
C PRO A 191 -15.70 5.31 -4.69
N GLN A 192 -14.72 6.19 -4.55
CA GLN A 192 -13.36 5.83 -4.18
C GLN A 192 -12.87 6.66 -2.98
N PRO A 193 -13.54 6.58 -1.81
CA PRO A 193 -13.05 7.28 -0.63
C PRO A 193 -11.64 6.78 -0.30
N SER A 194 -10.74 7.75 -0.10
CA SER A 194 -9.30 7.50 0.05
C SER A 194 -8.74 8.31 1.20
N PHE A 195 -7.89 7.68 2.02
CA PHE A 195 -7.41 8.23 3.27
C PHE A 195 -5.91 8.03 3.40
N VAL A 196 -5.21 9.07 3.84
CA VAL A 196 -3.82 8.93 4.29
C VAL A 196 -3.81 8.04 5.53
N VAL A 197 -2.97 7.00 5.52
CA VAL A 197 -2.78 6.15 6.69
C VAL A 197 -1.99 6.96 7.73
N PRO A 198 -2.45 7.10 8.98
CA PRO A 198 -1.70 7.83 9.99
C PRO A 198 -0.45 7.05 10.41
N ALA A 199 0.66 7.76 10.62
CA ALA A 199 1.84 7.16 11.24
C ALA A 199 1.58 6.94 12.74
N ARG A 200 1.91 5.76 13.25
CA ARG A 200 1.67 5.36 14.66
C ARG A 200 2.94 5.34 15.51
N SER A 201 4.09 5.67 14.92
CA SER A 201 5.37 5.87 15.61
C SER A 201 6.25 6.84 14.82
N ASP A 202 7.21 7.47 15.48
CA ASP A 202 8.14 8.40 14.82
C ASP A 202 9.02 7.70 13.79
N ALA A 203 9.39 6.43 14.05
CA ALA A 203 10.07 5.60 13.07
C ALA A 203 9.22 5.40 11.81
N ASN A 204 7.93 5.06 11.97
CA ASN A 204 7.00 4.91 10.84
C ASN A 204 6.88 6.21 10.04
N ARG A 205 6.69 7.35 10.74
CA ARG A 205 6.58 8.69 10.16
C ARG A 205 7.81 9.06 9.35
N HIS A 206 8.99 8.93 9.95
CA HIS A 206 10.28 9.26 9.35
C HIS A 206 10.55 8.41 8.10
N LEU A 207 10.38 7.10 8.21
CA LEU A 207 10.63 6.16 7.13
C LEU A 207 9.68 6.36 5.95
N ARG A 208 8.37 6.52 6.21
CA ARG A 208 7.41 6.82 5.13
C ARG A 208 7.72 8.13 4.43
N ARG A 209 8.07 9.17 5.19
CA ARG A 209 8.47 10.46 4.59
C ARG A 209 9.68 10.30 3.68
N MET A 210 10.70 9.53 4.08
CA MET A 210 11.87 9.24 3.26
C MET A 210 11.50 8.63 1.89
N ALA A 211 10.65 7.60 1.89
CA ALA A 211 10.19 6.97 0.65
C ALA A 211 9.32 7.89 -0.21
N LEU A 212 8.43 8.68 0.41
CA LEU A 212 7.54 9.58 -0.30
C LEU A 212 8.27 10.78 -0.90
N THR A 213 9.29 11.32 -0.22
CA THR A 213 10.14 12.39 -0.75
C THR A 213 10.93 11.92 -1.97
N GLN A 214 11.49 10.70 -1.95
CA GLN A 214 12.11 10.11 -3.16
C GLN A 214 11.11 10.04 -4.31
N LYS A 215 9.92 9.49 -4.04
CA LYS A 215 8.86 9.36 -5.04
C LYS A 215 8.41 10.70 -5.59
N GLU A 216 8.35 11.74 -4.77
CA GLU A 216 8.04 13.10 -5.22
C GLU A 216 9.11 13.64 -6.18
N GLY A 217 10.40 13.43 -5.86
CA GLY A 217 11.52 13.81 -6.72
C GLY A 217 11.43 13.13 -8.08
N GLU A 218 11.22 11.82 -8.10
CA GLU A 218 11.08 11.04 -9.34
C GLU A 218 9.86 11.46 -10.17
N LEU A 219 8.74 11.77 -9.52
CA LEU A 219 7.56 12.29 -10.22
C LEU A 219 7.82 13.68 -10.82
N ALA A 220 8.60 14.54 -10.14
CA ALA A 220 8.99 15.84 -10.67
C ALA A 220 9.92 15.72 -11.87
N GLU A 221 10.91 14.81 -11.82
CA GLU A 221 11.79 14.50 -12.95
C GLU A 221 11.01 13.92 -14.14
N ALA A 222 10.09 12.99 -13.88
CA ALA A 222 9.24 12.40 -14.92
C ALA A 222 8.35 13.45 -15.59
N LEU A 223 7.76 14.38 -14.82
CA LEU A 223 6.98 15.50 -15.35
C LEU A 223 7.81 16.42 -16.24
N ALA A 224 9.05 16.72 -15.85
CA ALA A 224 9.97 17.55 -16.63
C ALA A 224 10.40 16.88 -17.94
N ALA A 225 10.41 15.54 -17.99
CA ALA A 225 10.79 14.76 -19.16
C ALA A 225 9.63 14.47 -20.13
N LEU A 226 8.39 14.89 -19.85
CA LEU A 226 7.24 14.58 -20.71
C LEU A 226 7.30 15.33 -22.05
N PRO A 227 7.00 14.66 -23.18
CA PRO A 227 6.87 15.31 -24.47
C PRO A 227 5.63 16.22 -24.53
N THR A 228 5.63 17.17 -25.45
CA THR A 228 4.45 18.01 -25.76
C THR A 228 3.46 17.28 -26.68
N GLY A 229 2.17 17.58 -26.54
CA GLY A 229 1.08 17.03 -27.38
C GLY A 229 0.08 16.18 -26.59
N THR A 230 -1.01 15.76 -27.22
CA THR A 230 -2.20 15.16 -26.55
C THR A 230 -1.86 14.00 -25.60
N GLY A 231 -0.97 13.09 -26.00
CA GLY A 231 -0.54 11.99 -25.13
C GLY A 231 0.31 12.45 -23.95
N GLY A 232 1.13 13.48 -24.15
CA GLY A 232 1.92 14.13 -23.10
C GLY A 232 1.04 14.90 -22.12
N ASP A 233 -0.04 15.54 -22.59
CA ASP A 233 -0.96 16.31 -21.75
C ASP A 233 -1.76 15.40 -20.81
N VAL A 234 -2.25 14.26 -21.31
CA VAL A 234 -2.90 13.25 -20.48
C VAL A 234 -1.92 12.66 -19.46
N ALA A 235 -0.68 12.34 -19.89
CA ALA A 235 0.35 11.86 -18.99
C ALA A 235 0.70 12.89 -17.90
N ARG A 236 0.75 14.18 -18.27
CA ARG A 236 1.02 15.28 -17.34
C ARG A 236 -0.04 15.38 -16.27
N GLY A 237 -1.33 15.43 -16.65
CA GLY A 237 -2.42 15.48 -15.67
C GLY A 237 -2.41 14.29 -14.70
N ASN A 238 -2.10 13.09 -15.21
CA ASN A 238 -1.98 11.89 -14.37
C ASN A 238 -0.79 11.96 -13.39
N LEU A 239 0.37 12.42 -13.85
CA LEU A 239 1.56 12.55 -13.00
C LEU A 239 1.44 13.69 -11.99
N GLU A 240 0.84 14.82 -12.36
CA GLU A 240 0.53 15.94 -11.46
C GLU A 240 -0.41 15.47 -10.35
N ALA A 241 -1.52 14.80 -10.70
CA ALA A 241 -2.44 14.26 -9.71
C ALA A 241 -1.76 13.23 -8.77
N ARG A 242 -0.84 12.40 -9.29
CA ARG A 242 -0.02 11.50 -8.44
C ARG A 242 0.90 12.28 -7.50
N ARG A 243 1.57 13.32 -8.01
CA ARG A 243 2.49 14.16 -7.24
C ARG A 243 1.76 14.92 -6.14
N ASP A 244 0.61 15.50 -6.43
CA ASP A 244 -0.19 16.23 -5.44
C ASP A 244 -0.70 15.31 -4.33
N ARG A 245 -1.13 14.08 -4.69
CA ARG A 245 -1.45 13.06 -3.69
C ARG A 245 -0.24 12.70 -2.82
N THR A 246 0.95 12.53 -3.41
CA THR A 246 2.18 12.27 -2.64
C THR A 246 2.53 13.43 -1.72
N ARG A 247 2.41 14.68 -2.18
CA ARG A 247 2.66 15.89 -1.38
C ARG A 247 1.70 16.03 -0.21
N ALA A 248 0.41 15.82 -0.44
CA ALA A 248 -0.59 15.83 0.63
C ALA A 248 -0.26 14.80 1.71
N GLU A 249 0.27 13.64 1.32
CA GLU A 249 0.71 12.62 2.27
C GLU A 249 1.96 13.05 3.06
N VAL A 250 2.98 13.61 2.39
CA VAL A 250 4.18 14.15 3.05
C VAL A 250 3.82 15.26 4.04
N ALA A 251 2.90 16.15 3.67
CA ALA A 251 2.40 17.22 4.52
C ALA A 251 1.67 16.67 5.75
N ALA A 252 0.77 15.69 5.56
CA ALA A 252 0.07 15.03 6.65
C ALA A 252 1.02 14.33 7.65
N LEU A 253 2.16 13.81 7.18
CA LEU A 253 3.20 13.23 8.03
C LEU A 253 4.08 14.27 8.74
N SER A 254 4.07 15.52 8.28
CA SER A 254 4.91 16.61 8.83
C SER A 254 4.17 17.50 9.84
N GLY A 255 2.83 17.53 9.79
CA GLY A 255 1.97 18.30 10.69
C GLY A 255 1.43 17.54 11.91
N ALA A 256 1.84 16.28 12.10
CA ALA A 256 1.47 15.42 13.22
C ALA A 256 2.68 15.09 14.08
#